data_AF-V8FVQ6-F1
#
_entry.id   AF-V8FVQ6-F1
#
_cell.length_a   1.000
_cell.length_b   1.000
_cell.length_c   1.000
_cell.angle_alpha   90.00
_cell.angle_beta   90.00
_cell.angle_gamma   90.00
#
_symmetry.space_group_name_H-M   'P 1'
#
loop_
_entity.id
_entity.type
_entity.pdbx_description
1 polymer ?
#
loop_
_entity_poly.entity_id
_entity_poly.type
_entity_poly.pdbx_seq_one_letter_code
_entity_poly.pdbx_strand_id
1 'polypeptide(L)'
;MLKFLYQQLMQFIMAKPDGPEALDMKMEMLMEKAQSGDAQAQYEIGYRYINGSYYLKDIPAGLRWLELAAKQYHVKAQSFLANYYFKHQQNYPDKQQEIISWCEYAVFTKRC
;
A
#
# COMPACT_ATOMS: atom_id res chain seq x y z
N MET A 1 6.40 -14.27 18.09
CA MET A 1 6.91 -15.11 16.98
C MET A 1 6.25 -14.77 15.64
N LEU A 2 4.92 -14.70 15.53
CA LEU A 2 4.21 -14.32 14.29
C LEU A 2 4.58 -12.94 13.71
N LYS A 3 4.81 -11.92 14.57
CA LYS A 3 5.18 -10.56 14.13
C LYS A 3 6.54 -10.50 13.43
N PHE A 4 7.48 -11.36 13.84
CA PHE A 4 8.84 -11.43 13.28
C PHE A 4 8.85 -12.16 11.93
N LEU A 5 8.09 -13.27 11.83
CA LEU A 5 7.86 -13.98 10.56
C LEU A 5 7.13 -13.09 9.55
N TYR A 6 6.14 -12.32 9.99
CA TYR A 6 5.45 -11.35 9.13
C TYR A 6 6.40 -10.25 8.66
N GLN A 7 7.27 -9.73 9.54
CA GLN A 7 8.28 -8.75 9.16
C GLN A 7 9.32 -9.31 8.18
N GLN A 8 9.83 -10.52 8.39
CA GLN A 8 10.76 -11.17 7.44
C GLN A 8 10.09 -11.50 6.10
N LEU A 9 8.83 -11.93 6.11
CA LEU A 9 8.05 -12.19 4.89
C LEU A 9 7.80 -10.89 4.11
N MET A 10 7.53 -9.79 4.82
CA MET A 10 7.38 -8.46 4.19
C MET A 10 8.70 -7.91 3.66
N GLN A 11 9.83 -8.17 4.33
CA GLN A 11 11.16 -7.84 3.80
C GLN A 11 11.46 -8.58 2.49
N PHE A 12 11.01 -9.83 2.37
CA PHE A 12 11.21 -10.65 1.17
C PHE A 12 10.25 -10.32 0.02
N ILE A 13 8.98 -10.02 0.32
CA ILE A 13 7.96 -9.68 -0.69
C ILE A 13 8.08 -8.23 -1.18
N MET A 14 8.54 -7.32 -0.33
CA MET A 14 8.60 -5.87 -0.59
C MET A 14 10.04 -5.37 -0.68
N ALA A 15 10.93 -6.21 -1.24
CA ALA A 15 12.37 -5.99 -1.28
C ALA A 15 12.72 -4.52 -1.58
N LYS A 16 13.63 -3.97 -0.77
CA LYS A 16 14.19 -2.62 -0.88
C LYS A 16 14.52 -2.40 -2.37
N PRO A 17 14.11 -1.29 -2.99
CA PRO A 17 14.30 -1.16 -4.43
C PRO A 17 15.79 -1.21 -4.76
N ASP A 18 16.18 -2.16 -5.60
CA ASP A 18 17.55 -2.42 -6.04
C ASP A 18 18.02 -1.35 -7.06
N GLY A 19 17.87 -0.07 -6.70
CA GLY A 19 18.27 1.09 -7.49
C GLY A 19 19.47 1.81 -6.86
N PRO A 20 20.52 2.22 -7.61
CA PRO A 20 21.83 2.45 -6.99
C PRO A 20 22.00 3.71 -6.12
N GLU A 21 21.16 4.76 -6.14
CA GLU A 21 21.71 6.06 -5.68
C GLU A 21 20.77 7.15 -5.10
N ALA A 22 19.51 6.89 -4.73
CA ALA A 22 18.67 7.97 -4.16
C ALA A 22 17.51 7.54 -3.25
N LEU A 23 17.70 6.60 -2.32
CA LEU A 23 16.85 6.60 -1.13
C LEU A 23 17.29 7.79 -0.26
N ASP A 24 16.59 8.92 -0.41
CA ASP A 24 16.69 10.03 0.54
C ASP A 24 16.49 9.48 1.96
N MET A 25 17.15 10.04 2.97
CA MET A 25 16.97 9.71 4.39
C MET A 25 15.48 9.69 4.76
N LYS A 26 14.71 10.57 4.14
CA LYS A 26 13.25 10.64 4.27
C LYS A 26 12.55 9.36 3.79
N MET A 27 13.01 8.74 2.71
CA MET A 27 12.47 7.50 2.16
C MET A 27 12.86 6.29 3.01
N GLU A 28 14.08 6.25 3.55
CA GLU A 28 14.51 5.17 4.46
C GLU A 28 13.68 5.16 5.74
N MET A 29 13.54 6.33 6.39
CA MET A 29 12.72 6.48 7.58
C MET A 29 11.25 6.12 7.31
N LEU A 30 10.74 6.46 6.12
CA LEU A 30 9.37 6.10 5.72
C LEU A 30 9.22 4.59 5.54
N MET A 31 10.22 3.93 4.98
CA MET A 31 10.23 2.47 4.80
C MET A 31 10.26 1.75 6.15
N GLU A 32 11.09 2.20 7.09
CA GLU A 32 11.14 1.65 8.45
C GLU A 32 9.78 1.77 9.14
N LYS A 33 9.13 2.95 9.06
CA LYS A 33 7.79 3.14 9.59
C LYS A 33 6.76 2.22 8.93
N ALA A 34 6.79 2.10 7.61
CA ALA A 34 5.88 1.23 6.88
C ALA A 34 6.05 -0.25 7.28
N GLN A 35 7.29 -0.71 7.45
CA GLN A 35 7.64 -2.05 7.93
C GLN A 35 7.26 -2.26 9.40
N SER A 36 7.25 -1.21 10.22
CA SER A 36 6.78 -1.26 11.60
C SER A 36 5.26 -1.40 11.72
N GLY A 37 4.53 -1.20 10.62
CA GLY A 37 3.07 -1.30 10.56
C GLY A 37 2.35 0.03 10.43
N ASP A 38 3.06 1.17 10.33
CA ASP A 38 2.42 2.49 10.26
C ASP A 38 1.59 2.63 8.98
N ALA A 39 0.27 2.74 9.12
CA ALA A 39 -0.66 2.75 7.99
C ALA A 39 -0.48 3.97 7.06
N GLN A 40 -0.09 5.12 7.62
CA GLN A 40 0.19 6.33 6.84
C GLN A 40 1.46 6.14 6.01
N ALA A 41 2.52 5.57 6.60
CA ALA A 41 3.77 5.27 5.91
C ALA A 41 3.56 4.22 4.82
N GLN A 42 2.81 3.15 5.10
CA GLN A 42 2.43 2.15 4.11
C GLN A 42 1.68 2.78 2.93
N TYR A 43 0.75 3.70 3.21
CA TYR A 43 0.06 4.45 2.16
C TYR A 43 1.03 5.30 1.32
N GLU A 44 1.93 6.04 1.96
CA GLU A 44 2.88 6.91 1.26
C GLU A 44 3.87 6.12 0.40
N ILE A 45 4.38 5.00 0.91
CA ILE A 45 5.23 4.08 0.15
C ILE A 45 4.46 3.54 -1.05
N GLY A 46 3.26 3.01 -0.83
CA GLY A 46 2.44 2.45 -1.90
C GLY A 46 2.11 3.46 -3.00
N TYR A 47 1.77 4.69 -2.60
CA TYR A 47 1.53 5.78 -3.53
C TYR A 47 2.79 6.15 -4.34
N ARG A 48 3.96 6.19 -3.72
CA ARG A 48 5.23 6.48 -4.42
C ARG A 48 5.56 5.40 -5.45
N TYR A 49 5.35 4.14 -5.10
CA TYR A 49 5.55 3.00 -6.00
C TYR A 49 4.64 3.05 -7.24
N ILE A 50 3.38 3.47 -7.07
CA ILE A 50 2.43 3.56 -8.19
C ILE A 50 2.72 4.77 -9.10
N ASN A 51 3.06 5.92 -8.51
CA ASN A 51 3.32 7.13 -9.28
C ASN A 51 4.72 7.15 -9.91
N GLY A 52 5.58 6.18 -9.58
CA GLY A 52 6.96 6.15 -10.08
C GLY A 52 7.84 7.26 -9.52
N SER A 53 7.51 7.78 -8.34
CA SER A 53 8.39 8.73 -7.65
C SER A 53 9.68 8.02 -7.21
N TYR A 54 10.80 8.75 -7.21
CA TYR A 54 12.12 8.20 -6.83
C TYR A 54 12.57 6.99 -7.67
N TYR A 55 12.13 6.92 -8.94
CA TYR A 55 12.43 5.80 -9.84
C TYR A 55 11.85 4.44 -9.38
N LEU A 56 10.92 4.45 -8.42
CA LEU A 56 10.35 3.25 -7.80
C LEU A 56 9.09 2.74 -8.49
N LYS A 57 8.97 2.85 -9.82
CA LYS A 57 7.70 2.48 -10.48
C LYS A 57 7.49 0.96 -10.47
N ASP A 58 6.76 0.47 -9.47
CA ASP A 58 6.28 -0.91 -9.36
C ASP A 58 4.85 -0.88 -8.84
N ILE A 59 3.90 -0.95 -9.77
CA ILE A 59 2.47 -0.88 -9.45
C ILE A 59 2.04 -2.06 -8.57
N PRO A 60 2.39 -3.32 -8.88
CA PRO A 60 2.11 -4.45 -7.98
C PRO A 60 2.63 -4.26 -6.55
N ALA A 61 3.87 -3.81 -6.36
CA ALA A 61 4.42 -3.54 -5.03
C ALA A 61 3.64 -2.43 -4.32
N GLY A 62 3.33 -1.35 -5.03
CA GLY A 62 2.59 -0.23 -4.47
C GLY A 62 1.16 -0.58 -4.03
N LEU A 63 0.47 -1.44 -4.79
CA LEU A 63 -0.85 -1.94 -4.42
C LEU A 63 -0.80 -2.77 -3.13
N ARG A 64 0.20 -3.64 -2.96
CA ARG A 64 0.34 -4.44 -1.73
C ARG A 64 0.54 -3.54 -0.50
N TRP A 65 1.34 -2.48 -0.62
CA TRP A 65 1.52 -1.50 0.47
C TRP A 65 0.22 -0.77 0.81
N LEU A 66 -0.54 -0.37 -0.21
CA LEU A 66 -1.86 0.23 0.01
C LEU A 66 -2.84 -0.75 0.64
N GLU A 67 -2.81 -2.04 0.29
CA GLU A 67 -3.66 -3.07 0.90
C GLU A 67 -3.37 -3.21 2.40
N LEU A 68 -2.10 -3.13 2.81
CA LEU A 68 -1.73 -3.16 4.22
C LEU A 68 -2.29 -1.94 4.97
N ALA A 69 -2.18 -0.75 4.38
CA ALA A 69 -2.77 0.46 4.96
C ALA A 69 -4.30 0.37 5.02
N ALA A 70 -4.94 -0.15 3.97
CA ALA A 70 -6.40 -0.28 3.88
C ALA A 70 -6.96 -1.29 4.88
N LYS A 71 -6.23 -2.38 5.17
CA LYS A 71 -6.57 -3.35 6.24
C LYS A 71 -6.54 -2.73 7.64
N GLN A 72 -5.84 -1.61 7.80
CA GLN A 72 -5.81 -0.81 9.03
C GLN A 72 -6.81 0.36 9.00
N TYR A 73 -7.82 0.31 8.12
CA TYR A 73 -8.85 1.32 7.97
C TYR A 73 -8.34 2.70 7.51
N HIS A 74 -7.19 2.75 6.85
CA HIS A 74 -6.66 3.99 6.29
C HIS A 74 -7.51 4.49 5.11
N VAL A 75 -8.33 5.51 5.35
CA VAL A 75 -9.36 6.01 4.43
C VAL A 75 -8.83 6.36 3.04
N LYS A 76 -7.65 7.00 2.98
CA LYS A 76 -7.03 7.36 1.68
C LYS A 76 -6.56 6.13 0.91
N ALA A 77 -6.09 5.09 1.60
CA ALA A 77 -5.64 3.85 0.96
C ALA A 77 -6.84 3.06 0.41
N GLN A 78 -7.89 2.92 1.20
CA GLN A 78 -9.16 2.30 0.79
C GLN A 78 -9.77 3.00 -0.42
N SER A 79 -9.86 4.35 -0.38
CA SER A 79 -10.37 5.15 -1.49
C SER A 79 -9.53 4.97 -2.76
N PHE A 80 -8.20 4.89 -2.61
CA PHE A 80 -7.30 4.69 -3.72
C PHE A 80 -7.49 3.30 -4.34
N LEU A 81 -7.46 2.24 -3.54
CA LEU A 81 -7.60 0.86 -4.02
C LEU A 81 -8.97 0.62 -4.65
N ALA A 82 -10.04 1.12 -4.04
CA ALA A 82 -11.38 1.04 -4.60
C ALA A 82 -11.43 1.64 -6.01
N ASN A 83 -10.90 2.85 -6.19
CA ASN A 83 -10.85 3.51 -7.51
C ASN A 83 -9.93 2.75 -8.48
N TYR A 84 -8.77 2.29 -8.01
CA TYR A 84 -7.80 1.57 -8.84
C TYR A 84 -8.40 0.26 -9.38
N TYR A 85 -8.91 -0.60 -8.51
CA TYR A 85 -9.49 -1.87 -8.93
C TYR A 85 -10.81 -1.70 -9.67
N PHE A 86 -11.63 -0.69 -9.32
CA PHE A 86 -12.84 -0.39 -10.09
C PHE A 86 -12.52 -0.03 -11.55
N LYS A 87 -11.39 0.63 -11.81
CA LYS A 87 -10.92 0.91 -13.18
C LYS A 87 -10.31 -0.31 -13.88
N HIS A 88 -9.73 -1.23 -13.13
CA HIS A 88 -9.01 -2.40 -13.65
C HIS A 88 -9.74 -3.72 -13.37
N GLN A 89 -11.08 -3.71 -13.27
CA GLN A 89 -11.87 -4.88 -12.84
C GLN A 89 -11.57 -6.15 -13.64
N GLN A 90 -11.32 -6.01 -14.95
CA GLN A 90 -11.00 -7.14 -15.83
C GLN A 90 -9.71 -7.87 -15.42
N ASN A 91 -8.76 -7.16 -14.82
CA ASN A 91 -7.47 -7.72 -14.40
C ASN A 91 -7.52 -8.29 -12.97
N TYR A 92 -8.56 -7.97 -12.20
CA TYR A 92 -8.67 -8.32 -10.78
C TYR A 92 -10.09 -8.79 -10.42
N PRO A 93 -10.61 -9.86 -11.05
CA PRO A 93 -11.96 -10.36 -10.77
C PRO A 93 -12.15 -10.79 -9.31
N ASP A 94 -11.09 -11.29 -8.66
CA ASP A 94 -11.16 -11.78 -7.28
C ASP A 94 -11.23 -10.65 -6.24
N LYS A 95 -10.86 -9.42 -6.62
CA LYS A 95 -10.81 -8.27 -5.70
C LYS A 95 -12.16 -7.58 -5.51
N GLN A 96 -13.21 -7.99 -6.21
CA GLN A 96 -14.50 -7.28 -6.17
C GLN A 96 -15.13 -7.17 -4.79
N GLN A 97 -15.06 -8.22 -3.96
CA GLN A 97 -15.60 -8.18 -2.61
C GLN A 97 -14.82 -7.21 -1.70
N GLU A 98 -13.50 -7.17 -1.82
CA GLU A 98 -12.65 -6.24 -1.07
C GLU A 98 -12.95 -4.77 -1.45
N ILE A 99 -13.18 -4.51 -2.74
CA ILE A 99 -13.58 -3.18 -3.25
C ILE A 99 -14.89 -2.71 -2.62
N ILE A 100 -15.91 -3.58 -2.59
CA ILE A 100 -17.22 -3.24 -2.02
C ILE A 100 -17.05 -2.87 -0.55
N SER A 101 -16.31 -3.68 0.22
CA SER A 101 -16.04 -3.40 1.64
C SER A 101 -15.32 -2.06 1.86
N TRP A 102 -14.28 -1.76 1.06
CA TRP A 102 -13.56 -0.49 1.16
C TRP A 102 -14.41 0.72 0.73
N CYS A 103 -15.26 0.57 -0.29
CA CYS A 103 -16.21 1.59 -0.71
C CYS A 103 -17.26 1.89 0.37
N GLU A 104 -17.82 0.86 1.00
CA GLU A 104 -18.81 0.99 2.07
C GLU A 104 -18.23 1.77 3.26
N TYR A 105 -17.00 1.45 3.66
CA TYR A 105 -16.31 2.16 4.73
C TYR A 105 -16.00 3.62 4.36
N ALA A 106 -15.58 3.87 3.12
CA ALA A 106 -15.33 5.23 2.64
C ALA A 106 -16.62 6.08 2.59
N VAL A 107 -17.78 5.47 2.29
CA VAL A 107 -19.08 6.16 2.32
C VAL A 107 -19.52 6.44 3.75
N PHE A 108 -19.31 5.49 4.66
CA PHE A 108 -19.63 5.65 6.08
C PHE A 108 -18.83 6.81 6.71
N THR A 109 -17.51 6.86 6.49
CA THR A 109 -16.64 7.89 7.07
C THR A 109 -16.90 9.31 6.53
N LYS A 110 -17.36 9.46 5.28
CA LYS A 110 -17.73 10.77 4.70
C LYS A 110 -19.07 11.32 5.19
N ARG A 111 -19.88 10.51 5.88
CA ARG A 111 -21.18 10.91 6.44
C ARG A 111 -21.11 11.27 7.93
N CYS A 112 -19.94 11.18 8.56
CA CYS A 112 -19.70 11.57 9.96
C CYS A 112 -19.11 12.97 10.07
#